data_AF-A0A8S2RMC2-F1
#
_entry.id   AF-A0A8S2RMC2-F1
#
_cell.length_a   1.000
_cell.length_b   1.000
_cell.length_c   1.000
_cell.angle_alpha   90.00
_cell.angle_beta   90.00
_cell.angle_gamma   90.00
#
_symmetry.space_group_name_H-M   'P 1'
#
loop_
_entity.id
_entity.type
_entity.pdbx_description
1 polymer ?
#
loop_
_entity_poly.entity_id
_entity_poly.type
_entity_poly.pdbx_seq_one_letter_code
_entity_poly.pdbx_strand_id
1 'polypeptide(L)'
;LMRRYLVWPAGMIFPNVILKCAILRMLHENKNNEDSNLATWKMGQLRFFLILLIIQFVYYWIPGYFMPILTSFSLLCFMYQKNIVFGQLTGFYGLGMGALQLDWQSVTAFLQSPILYPWWALFNILIGFIGIYWIIVPILYYTNTMNAKVLPIFSDDSYARDGSSYNYSLITDGNMRLNQTAYEQYGGAMLTPAFTVTFCIQFAVITSIIVHTILYHGKDILKQFNMSADEASNDVHGALMAKLAKEVPEYWYTFLFVSLFVCGALVCQLSALMPWYYLFVIISIDFILLLPGGIVKAITNQDIDLDLLMSFLGGLVLKGNAIANMTFRTYGYTIQRRSLTFISCLKLGHYMKIPPRAMFTMLVVNTLIGSTRARDWWIKYSYIFSAAMSAGVGAALIIIAFIPVFPVDWWGNAQNELDGDGCRYSTADFSGTLDDGTFLEDSDK
;
A
#
# COMPACT_ATOMS: atom_id res chain seq x y z
N LEU A 1 -19.92 -12.26 11.25
CA LEU A 1 -20.53 -10.95 10.89
C LEU A 1 -20.23 -10.55 9.43
N MET A 2 -19.03 -10.05 9.08
CA MET A 2 -18.79 -9.45 7.74
C MET A 2 -18.86 -10.42 6.53
N ARG A 3 -18.82 -11.75 6.75
CA ARG A 3 -18.93 -12.75 5.67
C ARG A 3 -20.21 -12.62 4.85
N ARG A 4 -21.32 -12.28 5.51
CA ARG A 4 -22.63 -12.13 4.88
C ARG A 4 -22.68 -11.00 3.86
N TYR A 5 -21.88 -9.97 4.06
CA TYR A 5 -21.86 -8.78 3.21
C TYR A 5 -20.74 -8.82 2.16
N LEU A 6 -19.60 -9.42 2.50
CA LEU A 6 -18.40 -9.34 1.66
C LEU A 6 -18.03 -10.68 1.00
N VAL A 7 -18.39 -11.81 1.57
CA VAL A 7 -17.97 -13.13 1.05
C VAL A 7 -19.07 -13.80 0.24
N TRP A 8 -20.29 -13.86 0.77
CA TRP A 8 -21.40 -14.57 0.11
C TRP A 8 -21.93 -13.89 -1.16
N PRO A 9 -22.06 -12.55 -1.23
CA PRO A 9 -22.61 -11.93 -2.42
C PRO A 9 -21.71 -12.10 -3.65
N ALA A 10 -22.32 -12.43 -4.79
CA ALA A 10 -21.62 -12.59 -6.07
C ALA A 10 -20.99 -11.27 -6.57
N GLY A 11 -21.62 -10.13 -6.28
CA GLY A 11 -21.12 -8.80 -6.67
C GLY A 11 -19.81 -8.38 -5.99
N MET A 12 -19.40 -9.07 -4.92
CA MET A 12 -18.14 -8.83 -4.22
C MET A 12 -17.05 -9.75 -4.78
N ILE A 13 -16.34 -9.27 -5.80
CA ILE A 13 -15.49 -10.09 -6.68
C ILE A 13 -14.09 -10.32 -6.11
N PHE A 14 -13.51 -9.33 -5.41
CA PHE A 14 -12.11 -9.31 -4.98
C PHE A 14 -11.14 -9.67 -6.12
N PRO A 15 -10.83 -8.74 -7.04
CA PRO A 15 -10.02 -9.02 -8.23
C PRO A 15 -8.67 -9.72 -7.95
N ASN A 16 -7.95 -9.32 -6.89
CA ASN A 16 -6.69 -9.97 -6.49
C ASN A 16 -6.88 -11.45 -6.09
N VAL A 17 -8.03 -11.81 -5.52
CA VAL A 17 -8.35 -13.20 -5.17
C VAL A 17 -8.60 -14.03 -6.43
N ILE A 18 -9.28 -13.46 -7.43
CA ILE A 18 -9.50 -14.14 -8.71
C ILE A 18 -8.18 -14.44 -9.41
N LEU A 19 -7.23 -13.51 -9.41
CA LEU A 19 -5.90 -13.77 -9.97
C LEU A 19 -5.25 -14.98 -9.29
N LYS A 20 -5.31 -15.06 -7.95
CA LYS A 20 -4.78 -16.20 -7.18
C LYS A 20 -5.49 -17.50 -7.55
N CYS A 21 -6.82 -17.48 -7.70
CA CYS A 21 -7.59 -18.63 -8.18
C CYS A 21 -7.17 -19.06 -9.59
N ALA A 22 -6.99 -18.12 -10.51
CA ALA A 22 -6.63 -18.39 -11.89
C ALA A 22 -5.25 -19.07 -11.98
N ILE A 23 -4.27 -18.59 -11.20
CA ILE A 23 -2.94 -19.21 -11.13
C ILE A 23 -3.02 -20.62 -10.54
N LEU A 24 -3.73 -20.80 -9.42
CA LEU A 24 -3.84 -22.11 -8.78
C LEU A 24 -4.56 -23.13 -9.68
N ARG A 25 -5.62 -22.73 -10.38
CA ARG A 25 -6.32 -23.56 -11.37
C ARG A 25 -5.41 -23.90 -12.54
N MET A 26 -4.69 -22.93 -13.10
CA MET A 26 -3.74 -23.16 -14.20
C MET A 26 -2.71 -24.25 -13.85
N LEU A 27 -2.26 -24.32 -12.59
CA LEU A 27 -1.28 -25.29 -12.14
C LEU A 27 -1.87 -26.69 -11.84
N HIS A 28 -3.15 -26.79 -11.49
CA HIS A 28 -3.79 -28.04 -11.06
C HIS A 28 -4.71 -28.67 -12.10
N GLU A 29 -5.23 -27.88 -13.03
CA GLU A 29 -6.19 -28.34 -14.03
C GLU A 29 -5.45 -28.98 -15.20
N ASN A 30 -5.40 -30.31 -15.21
CA ASN A 30 -5.00 -31.08 -16.38
C ASN A 30 -6.06 -30.88 -17.47
N LYS A 31 -5.78 -30.00 -18.45
CA LYS A 31 -6.66 -29.83 -19.61
C LYS A 31 -6.71 -31.12 -20.43
N ASN A 32 -7.77 -31.90 -20.24
CA ASN A 32 -8.25 -32.79 -21.30
C ASN A 32 -8.80 -31.90 -22.43
N ASN A 33 -8.35 -32.14 -23.66
CA ASN A 33 -8.52 -31.29 -24.84
C ASN A 33 -9.97 -31.22 -25.40
N GLU A 34 -11.00 -30.94 -24.59
CA GLU A 34 -12.40 -30.98 -25.06
C GLU A 34 -13.07 -29.61 -25.30
N ASP A 35 -12.52 -28.50 -24.81
CA ASP A 35 -13.12 -27.17 -25.01
C ASP A 35 -12.50 -26.38 -26.19
N SER A 36 -12.37 -27.03 -27.35
CA SER A 36 -11.74 -26.47 -28.56
C SER A 36 -12.70 -25.70 -29.48
N ASN A 37 -13.89 -25.30 -29.02
CA ASN A 37 -14.89 -24.65 -29.89
C ASN A 37 -15.04 -23.13 -29.70
N LEU A 38 -14.33 -22.49 -28.77
CA LEU A 38 -14.50 -21.05 -28.47
C LEU A 38 -13.21 -20.21 -28.42
N ALA A 39 -12.03 -20.79 -28.64
CA ALA A 39 -10.77 -20.05 -28.60
C ALA A 39 -10.01 -20.16 -29.93
N THR A 40 -9.95 -19.04 -30.67
CA THR A 40 -9.09 -18.82 -31.84
C THR A 40 -7.60 -18.98 -31.54
N TRP A 41 -7.21 -19.06 -30.26
CA TRP A 41 -5.84 -19.13 -29.78
C TRP A 41 -5.43 -20.56 -29.40
N LYS A 42 -4.49 -21.13 -30.15
CA LYS A 42 -3.99 -22.52 -29.98
C LYS A 42 -2.99 -22.72 -28.83
N MET A 43 -2.56 -21.65 -28.15
CA MET A 43 -1.50 -21.74 -27.14
C MET A 43 -2.06 -22.02 -25.74
N GLY A 44 -1.52 -23.05 -25.07
CA GLY A 44 -1.87 -23.37 -23.68
C GLY A 44 -1.43 -22.27 -22.69
N GLN A 45 -2.24 -22.04 -21.65
CA GLN A 45 -2.04 -20.98 -20.64
C GLN A 45 -0.68 -21.06 -19.94
N LEU A 46 -0.20 -22.27 -19.60
CA LEU A 46 1.12 -22.46 -18.99
C LEU A 46 2.27 -22.08 -19.94
N ARG A 47 2.14 -22.38 -21.24
CA ARG A 47 3.16 -21.99 -22.24
C ARG A 47 3.21 -20.48 -22.40
N PHE A 48 2.05 -19.82 -22.45
CA PHE A 48 1.97 -18.36 -22.47
C PHE A 48 2.62 -17.73 -21.24
N PHE A 49 2.34 -18.26 -20.04
CA PHE A 49 2.97 -17.82 -18.79
C PHE A 49 4.49 -17.94 -18.84
N LEU A 50 5.03 -19.09 -19.27
CA LEU A 50 6.48 -19.29 -19.37
C LEU A 50 7.13 -18.37 -20.40
N ILE A 51 6.49 -18.11 -21.54
CA ILE A 51 6.99 -17.16 -22.54
C ILE A 51 7.07 -15.76 -21.94
N LEU A 52 6.00 -15.29 -21.29
CA LEU A 52 6.00 -13.98 -20.64
C LEU A 52 7.03 -13.87 -19.51
N LEU A 53 7.23 -14.95 -18.74
CA LEU A 53 8.26 -15.00 -17.69
C LEU A 53 9.66 -14.80 -18.28
N ILE A 54 9.98 -15.47 -19.39
CA ILE A 54 11.26 -15.32 -20.08
C ILE A 54 11.40 -13.91 -20.68
N ILE A 55 10.35 -13.39 -21.32
CA ILE A 55 10.35 -12.03 -21.89
C ILE A 55 10.60 -11.00 -20.79
N GLN A 56 9.88 -11.07 -19.67
CA GLN A 56 10.04 -10.15 -18.55
C GLN A 56 11.43 -10.27 -17.90
N PHE A 57 11.95 -11.49 -17.79
CA PHE A 57 13.29 -11.74 -17.28
C PHE A 57 14.37 -11.07 -18.12
N VAL A 58 14.30 -11.20 -19.45
CA VAL A 58 15.23 -10.54 -20.38
C VAL A 58 15.02 -9.03 -20.39
N TYR A 59 13.77 -8.58 -20.40
CA TYR A 59 13.43 -7.16 -20.44
C TYR A 59 13.94 -6.42 -19.20
N TYR A 60 13.85 -7.01 -18.01
CA TYR A 60 14.27 -6.40 -16.74
C TYR A 60 15.74 -5.96 -16.73
N TRP A 61 16.62 -6.60 -17.52
CA TRP A 61 18.02 -6.20 -17.58
C TRP A 61 18.20 -4.83 -18.25
N ILE A 62 17.27 -4.44 -19.13
CA ILE A 62 17.35 -3.16 -19.83
C ILE A 62 17.19 -2.00 -18.84
N PRO A 63 16.06 -1.84 -18.11
CA PRO A 63 15.95 -0.78 -17.11
C PRO A 63 16.78 -1.05 -15.85
N GLY A 64 17.00 -2.31 -15.47
CA GLY A 64 17.67 -2.65 -14.21
C GLY A 64 19.20 -2.55 -14.24
N TYR A 65 19.81 -2.57 -15.44
CA TYR A 65 21.27 -2.60 -15.55
C TYR A 65 21.81 -1.75 -16.71
N PHE A 66 21.30 -1.89 -17.93
CA PHE A 66 21.86 -1.18 -19.09
C PHE A 66 21.44 0.29 -19.16
N MET A 67 20.20 0.59 -18.82
CA MET A 67 19.55 1.91 -18.91
C MET A 67 18.68 2.19 -17.67
N PRO A 68 19.28 2.42 -16.48
CA PRO A 68 18.55 2.87 -15.29
C PRO A 68 17.56 4.02 -15.54
N ILE A 69 17.87 4.92 -16.47
CA ILE A 69 16.97 6.02 -16.87
C ILE A 69 15.57 5.58 -17.35
N LEU A 70 15.41 4.35 -17.84
CA LEU A 70 14.10 3.83 -18.26
C LEU A 70 13.17 3.49 -17.08
N THR A 71 13.69 3.44 -15.86
CA THR A 71 12.87 3.25 -14.66
C THR A 71 11.95 4.45 -14.44
N SER A 72 12.44 5.65 -14.68
CA SER A 72 11.68 6.89 -14.65
C SER A 72 12.28 7.92 -15.61
N PHE A 73 11.82 7.92 -16.86
CA PHE A 73 12.29 8.87 -17.86
C PHE A 73 11.38 10.10 -17.92
N SER A 74 11.86 11.25 -17.46
CA SER A 74 11.16 12.52 -17.68
C SER A 74 11.69 13.23 -18.93
N LEU A 75 10.87 13.25 -19.99
CA LEU A 75 11.23 13.90 -21.26
C LEU A 75 11.52 15.40 -21.09
N LEU A 76 10.71 16.09 -20.29
CA LEU A 76 10.82 17.54 -20.10
C LEU A 76 12.07 17.91 -19.31
N CYS A 77 12.40 17.13 -18.29
CA CYS A 77 13.61 17.33 -17.51
C CYS A 77 14.87 17.02 -18.34
N PHE A 78 14.83 15.99 -19.18
CA PHE A 78 15.93 15.68 -20.09
C PHE A 78 16.21 16.82 -21.08
N MET A 79 15.18 17.50 -21.59
CA MET A 79 15.36 18.67 -22.48
C MET A 79 15.81 19.93 -21.72
N TYR A 80 15.42 20.08 -20.46
CA TYR A 80 15.66 21.29 -19.65
C TYR A 80 16.35 20.95 -18.31
N GLN A 81 17.52 20.30 -18.39
CA GLN A 81 18.24 19.77 -17.22
C GLN A 81 18.59 20.81 -16.16
N LYS A 82 18.75 22.08 -16.53
CA LYS A 82 19.11 23.19 -15.62
C LYS A 82 17.95 23.90 -14.93
N ASN A 83 16.72 23.62 -15.34
CA ASN A 83 15.58 24.39 -14.85
C ASN A 83 14.95 23.73 -13.62
N ILE A 84 15.05 24.41 -12.47
CA ILE A 84 14.48 23.98 -11.18
C ILE A 84 12.97 23.70 -11.29
N VAL A 85 12.22 24.51 -12.04
CA VAL A 85 10.76 24.33 -12.19
C VAL A 85 10.44 23.04 -12.92
N PHE A 86 11.17 22.74 -14.01
CA PHE A 86 10.96 21.48 -14.74
C PHE A 86 11.43 20.27 -13.94
N GLY A 87 12.51 20.41 -13.16
CA GLY A 87 12.96 19.40 -12.20
C GLY A 87 11.89 19.06 -11.16
N GLN A 88 11.35 20.07 -10.48
CA GLN A 88 10.29 19.93 -9.46
C GLN A 88 8.99 19.33 -10.00
N LEU A 89 8.56 19.73 -11.20
CA LEU A 89 7.30 19.26 -11.76
C LEU A 89 7.40 17.86 -12.35
N THR A 90 8.53 17.51 -12.97
CA THR A 90 8.61 16.33 -13.85
C THR A 90 9.60 15.27 -13.38
N GLY A 91 10.51 15.61 -12.45
CA GLY A 91 11.48 14.67 -11.90
C GLY A 91 10.87 13.61 -11.01
N PHE A 92 11.66 12.58 -10.71
CA PHE A 92 11.29 11.43 -9.90
C PHE A 92 11.02 11.79 -8.44
N TYR A 93 11.86 12.65 -7.85
CA TYR A 93 11.62 13.24 -6.53
C TYR A 93 10.70 14.48 -6.58
N GLY A 94 10.21 14.82 -7.77
CA GLY A 94 9.21 15.85 -8.00
C GLY A 94 7.79 15.29 -8.12
N LEU A 95 6.95 15.95 -8.92
CA LEU A 95 5.55 15.55 -9.14
C LEU A 95 5.34 14.54 -10.29
N GLY A 96 6.41 14.12 -10.96
CA GLY A 96 6.39 13.10 -12.01
C GLY A 96 5.52 13.45 -13.23
N MET A 97 5.27 14.74 -13.50
CA MET A 97 4.45 15.18 -14.63
C MET A 97 5.07 14.75 -15.97
N GLY A 98 4.40 13.84 -16.67
CA GLY A 98 4.87 13.33 -17.96
C GLY A 98 6.08 12.40 -17.87
N ALA A 99 6.42 11.90 -16.68
CA ALA A 99 7.44 10.87 -16.51
C ALA A 99 6.94 9.53 -17.06
N LEU A 100 7.74 8.93 -17.95
CA LEU A 100 7.48 7.63 -18.55
C LEU A 100 8.27 6.57 -17.79
N GLN A 101 7.55 5.67 -17.13
CA GLN A 101 8.12 4.53 -16.45
C GLN A 101 7.95 3.31 -17.35
N LEU A 102 9.05 2.80 -17.90
CA LEU A 102 9.03 1.63 -18.77
C LEU A 102 9.40 0.36 -18.00
N ASP A 103 9.86 0.49 -16.76
CA ASP A 103 10.07 -0.63 -15.85
C ASP A 103 8.76 -1.07 -15.17
N TRP A 104 8.47 -2.37 -15.26
CA TRP A 104 7.31 -2.97 -14.62
C TRP A 104 7.36 -2.86 -13.09
N GLN A 105 8.54 -2.93 -12.47
CA GLN A 105 8.66 -2.80 -11.01
C GLN A 105 8.30 -1.39 -10.54
N SER A 106 8.74 -0.37 -11.27
CA SER A 106 8.36 1.03 -11.04
C SER A 106 6.86 1.26 -11.26
N VAL A 107 6.30 0.77 -12.37
CA VAL A 107 4.85 0.85 -12.68
C VAL A 107 3.97 0.16 -11.61
N THR A 108 4.47 -0.93 -11.03
CA THR A 108 3.75 -1.68 -10.00
C THR A 108 3.96 -1.17 -8.58
N ALA A 109 4.89 -0.25 -8.34
CA ALA A 109 5.24 0.18 -6.99
C ALA A 109 4.05 0.77 -6.21
N PHE A 110 3.21 1.59 -6.87
CA PHE A 110 2.08 2.26 -6.21
C PHE A 110 0.80 1.41 -6.16
N LEU A 111 0.38 0.85 -7.29
CA LEU A 111 -0.88 0.07 -7.38
C LEU A 111 -0.69 -1.45 -7.19
N GLN A 112 0.53 -1.94 -6.96
CA GLN A 112 0.92 -3.37 -6.97
C GLN A 112 0.77 -4.08 -8.32
N SER A 113 -0.40 -4.01 -8.95
CA SER A 113 -0.62 -4.51 -10.31
C SER A 113 -1.79 -3.75 -10.91
N PRO A 114 -1.54 -2.73 -11.76
CA PRO A 114 -2.59 -1.92 -12.37
C PRO A 114 -3.63 -2.75 -13.14
N ILE A 115 -3.22 -3.90 -13.68
CA ILE A 115 -4.08 -4.83 -14.44
C ILE A 115 -5.21 -5.40 -13.57
N LEU A 116 -5.03 -5.46 -12.24
CA LEU A 116 -6.04 -5.98 -11.33
C LEU A 116 -7.14 -4.99 -10.99
N TYR A 117 -6.95 -3.71 -11.33
CA TYR A 117 -7.92 -2.67 -11.06
C TYR A 117 -8.85 -2.54 -12.26
N PRO A 118 -10.17 -2.46 -12.04
CA PRO A 118 -11.09 -2.13 -13.12
C PRO A 118 -10.69 -0.81 -13.80
N TRP A 119 -10.82 -0.74 -15.12
CA TRP A 119 -10.39 0.41 -15.91
C TRP A 119 -11.01 1.74 -15.42
N TRP A 120 -12.28 1.70 -15.01
CA TRP A 120 -12.98 2.88 -14.50
C TRP A 120 -12.39 3.35 -13.16
N ALA A 121 -11.95 2.42 -12.30
CA ALA A 121 -11.34 2.75 -11.02
C ALA A 121 -9.97 3.39 -11.24
N LEU A 122 -9.19 2.84 -12.18
CA LEU A 122 -7.91 3.40 -12.59
C LEU A 122 -8.05 4.82 -13.14
N PHE A 123 -9.07 5.06 -13.97
CA PHE A 123 -9.33 6.39 -14.51
C PHE A 123 -9.72 7.41 -13.42
N ASN A 124 -10.51 7.01 -12.42
CA ASN A 124 -10.82 7.86 -11.27
C ASN A 124 -9.58 8.18 -10.43
N ILE A 125 -8.71 7.18 -10.18
CA ILE A 125 -7.44 7.38 -9.48
C ILE A 125 -6.56 8.36 -10.25
N LEU A 126 -6.48 8.23 -11.58
CA LEU A 126 -5.71 9.13 -12.44
C LEU A 126 -6.25 10.57 -12.40
N ILE A 127 -7.57 10.76 -12.52
CA ILE A 127 -8.19 12.10 -12.41
C ILE A 127 -7.88 12.72 -11.04
N GLY A 128 -8.02 11.94 -9.96
CA GLY A 128 -7.67 12.38 -8.61
C GLY A 128 -6.20 12.78 -8.52
N PHE A 129 -5.29 11.96 -9.06
CA PHE A 129 -3.86 12.25 -9.08
C PHE A 129 -3.54 13.55 -9.83
N ILE A 130 -4.09 13.75 -11.04
CA ILE A 130 -3.91 14.97 -11.82
C ILE A 130 -4.47 16.19 -11.07
N GLY A 131 -5.68 16.10 -10.54
CA GLY A 131 -6.32 17.21 -9.82
C GLY A 131 -5.55 17.63 -8.57
N ILE A 132 -5.02 16.67 -7.83
CA ILE A 132 -4.32 16.92 -6.57
C ILE A 132 -2.86 17.30 -6.82
N TYR A 133 -2.08 16.39 -7.43
CA TYR A 133 -0.64 16.55 -7.53
C TYR A 133 -0.23 17.48 -8.67
N TRP A 134 -0.95 17.50 -9.79
CA TRP A 134 -0.54 18.34 -10.93
C TRP A 134 -1.18 19.73 -10.94
N ILE A 135 -2.23 19.96 -10.14
CA ILE A 135 -2.93 21.24 -10.07
C ILE A 135 -2.82 21.85 -8.67
N ILE A 136 -3.38 21.21 -7.65
CA ILE A 136 -3.46 21.81 -6.30
C ILE A 136 -2.08 22.00 -5.66
N VAL A 137 -1.21 20.99 -5.71
CA VAL A 137 0.14 21.07 -5.08
C VAL A 137 0.98 22.20 -5.70
N PRO A 138 1.14 22.31 -7.04
CA PRO A 138 1.81 23.45 -7.66
C PRO A 138 1.21 24.80 -7.30
N ILE A 139 -0.13 24.92 -7.27
CA ILE A 139 -0.79 26.17 -6.89
C ILE A 139 -0.38 26.57 -5.47
N LEU A 140 -0.45 25.65 -4.50
CA LEU A 140 -0.07 25.94 -3.12
C LEU A 140 1.41 26.32 -2.98
N TYR A 141 2.28 25.61 -3.70
CA TYR A 141 3.73 25.83 -3.66
C TYR A 141 4.10 27.20 -4.27
N TYR A 142 3.67 27.50 -5.49
CA TYR A 142 4.06 28.73 -6.18
C TYR A 142 3.38 29.99 -5.63
N THR A 143 2.19 29.87 -5.03
CA THR A 143 1.54 30.96 -4.27
C THR A 143 2.17 31.21 -2.90
N ASN A 144 3.18 30.41 -2.51
CA ASN A 144 3.81 30.45 -1.20
C ASN A 144 2.83 30.31 -0.02
N THR A 145 1.79 29.49 -0.21
CA THR A 145 0.82 29.22 0.85
C THR A 145 1.53 28.46 1.98
N MET A 146 1.41 28.92 3.22
CA MET A 146 2.06 28.32 4.41
C MET A 146 3.60 28.31 4.40
N ASN A 147 4.25 29.30 3.74
CA ASN A 147 5.71 29.37 3.59
C ASN A 147 6.31 28.16 2.86
N ALA A 148 5.55 27.57 1.94
CA ALA A 148 5.91 26.38 1.19
C ALA A 148 7.25 26.47 0.42
N LYS A 149 7.67 27.67 -0.01
CA LYS A 149 8.83 27.85 -0.89
C LYS A 149 10.18 27.52 -0.25
N VAL A 150 10.24 27.48 1.08
CA VAL A 150 11.42 27.12 1.87
C VAL A 150 11.59 25.59 1.94
N LEU A 151 10.57 24.84 1.53
CA LEU A 151 10.53 23.39 1.58
C LEU A 151 10.65 22.81 0.17
N PRO A 152 11.07 21.55 0.02
CA PRO A 152 10.92 20.85 -1.25
C PRO A 152 9.43 20.66 -1.60
N ILE A 153 9.12 20.62 -2.90
CA ILE A 153 7.74 20.50 -3.39
C ILE A 153 7.08 19.18 -2.97
N PHE A 154 7.88 18.10 -2.91
CA PHE A 154 7.46 16.75 -2.58
C PHE A 154 8.50 16.11 -1.66
N SER A 155 8.09 15.83 -0.42
CA SER A 155 8.85 15.06 0.57
C SER A 155 7.90 14.64 1.69
N ASP A 156 8.12 13.47 2.29
CA ASP A 156 7.41 12.95 3.46
C ASP A 156 8.11 13.32 4.80
N ASP A 157 9.23 14.04 4.74
CA ASP A 157 9.94 14.52 5.91
C ASP A 157 9.25 15.72 6.59
N SER A 158 9.65 15.94 7.84
CA SER A 158 9.23 17.09 8.64
C SER A 158 10.37 18.10 8.76
N TYR A 159 10.04 19.37 8.59
CA TYR A 159 11.02 20.45 8.52
C TYR A 159 10.79 21.49 9.61
N ALA A 160 11.85 22.18 10.01
CA ALA A 160 11.77 23.38 10.83
C ALA A 160 11.41 24.61 9.96
N ARG A 161 11.14 25.75 10.60
CA ARG A 161 10.71 26.98 9.91
C ARG A 161 11.75 27.57 8.96
N ASP A 162 12.99 27.16 9.12
CA ASP A 162 14.15 27.56 8.32
C ASP A 162 14.42 26.62 7.14
N GLY A 163 13.63 25.55 6.97
CA GLY A 163 13.84 24.55 5.92
C GLY A 163 14.80 23.42 6.30
N SER A 164 15.40 23.47 7.49
CA SER A 164 16.25 22.37 7.98
C SER A 164 15.40 21.18 8.46
N SER A 165 15.97 19.98 8.48
CA SER A 165 15.28 18.79 9.01
C SER A 165 14.87 18.99 10.47
N TYR A 166 13.63 18.64 10.81
CA TYR A 166 13.09 18.89 12.15
C TYR A 166 13.74 17.98 13.20
N ASN A 167 14.39 18.58 14.21
CA ASN A 167 15.09 17.82 15.23
C ASN A 167 14.17 17.47 16.41
N TYR A 168 13.65 16.24 16.40
CA TYR A 168 12.76 15.73 17.45
C TYR A 168 13.40 15.67 18.85
N SER A 169 14.73 15.49 18.95
CA SER A 169 15.40 15.36 20.24
C SER A 169 15.35 16.62 21.10
N LEU A 170 15.14 17.79 20.48
CA LEU A 170 15.02 19.08 21.18
C LEU A 170 13.68 19.24 21.92
N ILE A 171 12.65 18.51 21.49
CA ILE A 171 11.28 18.63 22.01
C ILE A 171 10.83 17.39 22.80
N THR A 172 11.60 16.30 22.76
CA THR A 172 11.29 15.07 23.49
C THR A 172 12.24 14.84 24.64
N ASP A 173 11.71 14.55 25.82
CA ASP A 173 12.52 14.00 26.92
C ASP A 173 13.02 12.60 26.56
N GLY A 174 14.07 12.09 27.25
CA GLY A 174 14.64 10.75 27.00
C GLY A 174 13.65 9.57 27.10
N ASN A 175 12.43 9.80 27.59
CA ASN A 175 11.32 8.85 27.62
C ASN A 175 10.30 9.07 26.48
N MET A 176 10.66 9.78 25.40
CA MET A 176 9.78 10.10 24.26
C MET A 176 8.49 10.83 24.66
N ARG A 177 8.56 11.66 25.71
CA ARG A 177 7.46 12.52 26.15
C ARG A 177 7.69 13.92 25.61
N LEU A 178 6.63 14.55 25.14
CA LEU A 178 6.69 15.92 24.62
C LEU A 178 6.93 16.90 25.76
N ASN A 179 8.03 17.66 25.67
CA ASN A 179 8.26 18.81 26.53
C ASN A 179 7.56 20.03 25.92
N GLN A 180 6.41 20.40 26.49
CA GLN A 180 5.56 21.47 25.98
C GLN A 180 6.28 22.82 25.90
N THR A 181 7.10 23.16 26.90
CA THR A 181 7.85 24.42 26.93
C THR A 181 8.95 24.48 25.86
N ALA A 182 9.66 23.38 25.64
CA ALA A 182 10.66 23.30 24.57
C ALA A 182 10.00 23.36 23.18
N TYR A 183 8.83 22.72 23.03
CA TYR A 183 8.05 22.76 21.80
C TYR A 183 7.55 24.16 21.46
N GLU A 184 7.06 24.92 22.44
CA GLU A 184 6.61 26.30 22.23
C GLU A 184 7.75 27.24 21.80
N GLN A 185 8.98 26.98 22.27
CA GLN A 185 10.18 27.74 21.91
C GLN A 185 10.75 27.36 20.53
N TYR A 186 10.82 26.05 20.23
CA TYR A 186 11.34 25.55 18.96
C TYR A 186 10.35 25.76 17.80
N GLY A 187 9.05 25.74 18.11
CA GLY A 187 7.97 25.87 17.14
C GLY A 187 7.55 24.53 16.54
N GLY A 188 6.37 24.52 15.92
CA GLY A 188 5.83 23.32 15.27
C GLY A 188 6.56 22.96 13.98
N ALA A 189 6.62 21.66 13.69
CA ALA A 189 7.12 21.14 12.42
C ALA A 189 6.27 21.62 11.24
N MET A 190 6.94 21.99 10.16
CA MET A 190 6.35 22.27 8.87
C MET A 190 6.35 21.01 8.02
N LEU A 191 5.28 20.84 7.26
CA LEU A 191 5.09 19.74 6.31
C LEU A 191 5.10 20.31 4.90
N THR A 192 5.63 19.55 3.94
CA THR A 192 5.58 19.95 2.54
C THR A 192 4.12 20.12 2.07
N PRO A 193 3.86 20.93 1.03
CA PRO A 193 2.51 21.08 0.48
C PRO A 193 1.93 19.77 -0.02
N ALA A 194 2.74 18.93 -0.67
CA ALA A 194 2.31 17.60 -1.14
C ALA A 194 1.85 16.70 0.02
N PHE A 195 2.61 16.67 1.11
CA PHE A 195 2.27 15.86 2.27
C PHE A 195 1.04 16.42 3.02
N THR A 196 0.95 17.75 3.15
CA THR A 196 -0.20 18.43 3.76
C THR A 196 -1.50 18.13 3.02
N VAL A 197 -1.50 18.22 1.69
CA VAL A 197 -2.68 17.91 0.87
C VAL A 197 -3.05 16.43 0.98
N THR A 198 -2.06 15.53 1.02
CA THR A 198 -2.27 14.09 1.24
C THR A 198 -2.98 13.83 2.58
N PHE A 199 -2.55 14.50 3.66
CA PHE A 199 -3.23 14.43 4.96
C PHE A 199 -4.71 14.85 4.85
N CYS A 200 -4.99 15.99 4.23
CA CYS A 200 -6.36 16.48 4.05
C CYS A 200 -7.24 15.49 3.28
N ILE A 201 -6.69 14.88 2.22
CA ILE A 201 -7.40 13.91 1.41
C ILE A 201 -7.69 12.63 2.19
N GLN A 202 -6.78 12.15 3.02
CA GLN A 202 -7.04 10.94 3.81
C GLN A 202 -8.25 11.12 4.73
N PHE A 203 -8.41 12.28 5.38
CA PHE A 203 -9.62 12.60 6.15
C PHE A 203 -10.88 12.69 5.27
N ALA A 204 -10.76 13.29 4.08
CA ALA A 204 -11.86 13.38 3.13
C ALA A 204 -12.31 12.00 2.62
N VAL A 205 -11.37 11.08 2.36
CA VAL A 205 -11.63 9.72 1.88
C VAL A 205 -12.49 8.94 2.88
N ILE A 206 -12.22 9.05 4.18
CA ILE A 206 -12.99 8.35 5.22
C ILE A 206 -14.44 8.83 5.27
N THR A 207 -14.67 10.14 5.14
CA THR A 207 -16.04 10.68 5.10
C THR A 207 -16.73 10.28 3.80
N SER A 208 -16.00 10.41 2.68
CA SER A 208 -16.49 10.07 1.34
C SER A 208 -16.92 8.61 1.24
N ILE A 209 -16.13 7.67 1.77
CA ILE A 209 -16.46 6.24 1.67
C ILE A 209 -17.70 5.86 2.49
N ILE A 210 -17.90 6.48 3.67
CA ILE A 210 -19.10 6.26 4.48
C ILE A 210 -20.33 6.75 3.69
N VAL A 211 -20.27 7.99 3.20
CA VAL A 211 -21.37 8.59 2.42
C VAL A 211 -21.65 7.79 1.15
N HIS A 212 -20.61 7.42 0.40
CA HIS A 212 -20.73 6.61 -0.81
C HIS A 212 -21.37 5.25 -0.52
N THR A 213 -20.94 4.57 0.55
CA THR A 213 -21.50 3.28 0.95
C THR A 213 -22.97 3.40 1.33
N ILE A 214 -23.35 4.44 2.08
CA ILE A 214 -24.73 4.68 2.48
C ILE A 214 -25.62 4.98 1.27
N LEU A 215 -25.19 5.85 0.36
CA LEU A 215 -25.99 6.30 -0.78
C LEU A 215 -26.15 5.21 -1.85
N TYR A 216 -25.06 4.53 -2.22
CA TYR A 216 -25.07 3.57 -3.33
C TYR A 216 -25.38 2.15 -2.89
N HIS A 217 -24.84 1.73 -1.74
CA HIS A 217 -24.98 0.35 -1.25
C HIS A 217 -25.89 0.21 -0.04
N GLY A 218 -26.41 1.31 0.53
CA GLY A 218 -27.23 1.27 1.74
C GLY A 218 -28.50 0.41 1.59
N LYS A 219 -29.19 0.52 0.45
CA LYS A 219 -30.38 -0.32 0.16
C LYS A 219 -30.03 -1.79 0.06
N ASP A 220 -28.91 -2.12 -0.58
CA ASP A 220 -28.43 -3.50 -0.71
C ASP A 220 -28.00 -4.07 0.64
N ILE A 221 -27.33 -3.28 1.47
CA ILE A 221 -26.92 -3.65 2.83
C ILE A 221 -28.15 -3.93 3.70
N LEU A 222 -29.18 -3.09 3.63
CA LEU A 222 -30.43 -3.29 4.38
C LEU A 222 -31.19 -4.53 3.89
N LYS A 223 -31.26 -4.74 2.57
CA LYS A 223 -31.85 -5.95 1.99
C LYS A 223 -31.10 -7.19 2.47
N GLN A 224 -29.77 -7.15 2.41
CA GLN A 224 -28.91 -8.23 2.87
C GLN A 224 -28.99 -8.46 4.37
N PHE A 225 -29.27 -7.44 5.19
CA PHE A 225 -29.51 -7.56 6.64
C PHE A 225 -30.81 -8.31 6.95
N ASN A 226 -31.83 -8.22 6.09
CA ASN A 226 -33.12 -8.89 6.25
C ASN A 226 -33.19 -10.29 5.60
N MET A 227 -32.26 -10.65 4.70
CA MET A 227 -32.26 -11.94 4.00
C MET A 227 -31.76 -13.12 4.85
N SER A 228 -32.43 -14.27 4.82
CA SER A 228 -31.92 -15.46 5.53
C SER A 228 -30.54 -15.89 4.97
N ALA A 229 -29.69 -16.52 5.78
CA ALA A 229 -28.35 -16.95 5.34
C ALA A 229 -28.38 -17.86 4.10
N ASP A 230 -29.44 -18.68 3.98
CA ASP A 230 -29.67 -19.55 2.82
C ASP A 230 -30.03 -18.75 1.55
N GLU A 231 -30.81 -17.67 1.68
CA GLU A 231 -31.22 -16.81 0.57
C GLU A 231 -30.08 -15.89 0.10
N ALA A 232 -29.23 -15.47 1.04
CA ALA A 232 -27.98 -14.75 0.77
C ALA A 232 -26.95 -15.60 0.00
N SER A 233 -27.12 -16.93 0.01
CA SER A 233 -26.26 -17.92 -0.64
C SER A 233 -26.83 -18.40 -2.00
N ASN A 234 -27.73 -17.64 -2.63
CA ASN A 234 -28.32 -17.96 -3.93
C ASN A 234 -27.33 -17.95 -5.12
N ASP A 235 -26.05 -17.64 -4.90
CA ASP A 235 -24.99 -17.84 -5.90
C ASP A 235 -24.69 -19.34 -6.05
N VAL A 236 -24.36 -19.78 -7.27
CA VAL A 236 -23.83 -21.12 -7.58
C VAL A 236 -22.68 -21.46 -6.62
N HIS A 237 -21.82 -20.49 -6.32
CA HIS A 237 -20.74 -20.73 -5.38
C HIS A 237 -21.23 -21.00 -3.96
N GLY A 238 -22.23 -20.27 -3.50
CA GLY A 238 -22.87 -20.45 -2.20
C GLY A 238 -23.60 -21.79 -2.10
N ALA A 239 -24.44 -22.11 -3.08
CA ALA A 239 -25.19 -23.36 -3.13
C ALA A 239 -24.29 -24.60 -3.10
N LEU A 240 -23.15 -24.56 -3.81
CA LEU A 240 -22.15 -25.64 -3.76
C LEU A 240 -21.47 -25.73 -2.39
N MET A 241 -21.15 -24.59 -1.77
CA MET A 241 -20.50 -24.56 -0.46
C MET A 241 -21.42 -25.04 0.67
N ALA A 242 -22.71 -24.68 0.61
CA ALA A 242 -23.72 -25.12 1.57
C ALA A 242 -23.88 -26.65 1.57
N LYS A 243 -23.76 -27.29 0.40
CA LYS A 243 -23.79 -28.76 0.27
C LYS A 243 -22.51 -29.43 0.76
N LEU A 244 -21.36 -28.79 0.55
CA LEU A 244 -20.05 -29.42 0.77
C LEU A 244 -19.59 -29.36 2.23
N ALA A 245 -19.91 -28.29 2.96
CA ALA A 245 -19.27 -28.04 4.24
C ALA A 245 -20.17 -27.29 5.23
N LYS A 246 -20.10 -27.72 6.50
CA LYS A 246 -20.71 -26.98 7.61
C LYS A 246 -19.96 -25.68 7.85
N GLU A 247 -20.70 -24.59 8.05
CA GLU A 247 -20.12 -23.31 8.40
C GLU A 247 -19.36 -23.35 9.74
N VAL A 248 -18.49 -22.35 9.92
CA VAL A 248 -17.79 -22.12 11.19
C VAL A 248 -18.76 -21.47 12.17
N PRO A 249 -19.00 -22.08 13.33
CA PRO A 249 -19.88 -21.51 14.35
C PRO A 249 -19.39 -20.15 14.85
N GLU A 250 -20.32 -19.27 15.22
CA GLU A 250 -20.00 -17.91 15.65
C GLU A 250 -19.21 -17.86 16.97
N TYR A 251 -19.37 -18.86 17.83
CA TYR A 251 -18.64 -18.94 19.10
C TYR A 251 -17.13 -19.14 18.90
N TRP A 252 -16.66 -19.69 17.76
CA TRP A 252 -15.21 -19.79 17.46
C TRP A 252 -14.61 -18.39 17.28
N TYR A 253 -15.31 -17.52 16.55
CA TYR A 253 -14.88 -16.13 16.36
C TYR A 253 -14.99 -15.32 17.64
N THR A 254 -16.07 -15.53 18.41
CA THR A 254 -16.28 -14.81 19.67
C THR A 254 -15.22 -15.19 20.70
N PHE A 255 -14.90 -16.47 20.84
CA PHE A 255 -13.83 -16.94 21.72
C PHE A 255 -12.46 -16.38 21.30
N LEU A 256 -12.15 -16.40 20.01
CA LEU A 256 -10.89 -15.85 19.50
C LEU A 256 -10.80 -14.34 19.71
N PHE A 257 -11.90 -13.60 19.48
CA PHE A 257 -11.97 -12.17 19.73
C PHE A 257 -11.74 -11.84 21.21
N VAL A 258 -12.48 -12.49 22.12
CA VAL A 258 -12.37 -12.24 23.56
C VAL A 258 -10.98 -12.60 24.08
N SER A 259 -10.42 -13.74 23.67
CA SER A 259 -9.08 -14.15 24.11
C SER A 259 -7.99 -13.19 23.63
N LEU A 260 -8.01 -12.78 22.35
CA LEU A 260 -7.04 -11.82 21.83
C LEU A 260 -7.22 -10.41 22.42
N PHE A 261 -8.46 -10.00 22.67
CA PHE A 261 -8.74 -8.73 23.34
C PHE A 261 -8.18 -8.70 24.75
N VAL A 262 -8.40 -9.76 25.54
CA VAL A 262 -7.86 -9.87 26.91
C VAL A 262 -6.33 -9.86 26.87
N CYS A 263 -5.71 -10.63 25.96
CA CYS A 263 -4.25 -10.60 25.79
C CYS A 263 -3.74 -9.19 25.43
N GLY A 264 -4.39 -8.51 24.48
CA GLY A 264 -4.02 -7.14 24.07
C GLY A 264 -4.18 -6.13 25.22
N ALA A 265 -5.27 -6.21 25.97
CA ALA A 265 -5.54 -5.37 27.13
C ALA A 265 -4.50 -5.59 28.25
N LEU A 266 -4.14 -6.85 28.53
CA LEU A 266 -3.11 -7.19 29.50
C LEU A 266 -1.74 -6.63 29.08
N VAL A 267 -1.35 -6.76 27.80
CA VAL A 267 -0.09 -6.21 27.30
C VAL A 267 -0.06 -4.68 27.44
N CYS A 268 -1.15 -4.01 27.07
CA CYS A 268 -1.25 -2.55 27.19
C CYS A 268 -1.11 -2.10 28.66
N GLN A 269 -1.74 -2.82 29.59
CA GLN A 269 -1.71 -2.51 31.01
C GLN A 269 -0.36 -2.83 31.67
N LEU A 270 0.22 -4.01 31.39
CA LEU A 270 1.47 -4.46 32.02
C LEU A 270 2.68 -3.68 31.53
N SER A 271 2.72 -3.34 30.24
CA SER A 271 3.82 -2.59 29.64
C SER A 271 3.65 -1.08 29.72
N ALA A 272 2.57 -0.60 30.37
CA ALA A 272 2.22 0.82 30.48
C ALA A 272 2.25 1.60 29.15
N LEU A 273 1.93 0.92 28.04
CA LEU A 273 1.98 1.51 26.69
C LEU A 273 0.85 2.51 26.48
N MET A 274 -0.37 2.09 26.81
CA MET A 274 -1.61 2.83 26.59
C MET A 274 -2.68 2.28 27.54
N PRO A 275 -3.61 3.10 28.06
CA PRO A 275 -4.74 2.58 28.81
C PRO A 275 -5.59 1.61 27.97
N TRP A 276 -5.89 0.43 28.53
CA TRP A 276 -6.50 -0.69 27.80
C TRP A 276 -7.87 -0.36 27.19
N TYR A 277 -8.63 0.57 27.77
CA TYR A 277 -9.96 0.94 27.27
C TYR A 277 -9.93 1.63 25.90
N TYR A 278 -8.78 2.20 25.48
CA TYR A 278 -8.63 2.74 24.14
C TYR A 278 -8.69 1.66 23.05
N LEU A 279 -8.44 0.39 23.39
CA LEU A 279 -8.65 -0.72 22.45
C LEU A 279 -10.12 -0.83 22.03
N PHE A 280 -11.09 -0.51 22.91
CA PHE A 280 -12.50 -0.47 22.52
C PHE A 280 -12.80 0.64 21.52
N VAL A 281 -12.18 1.81 21.70
CA VAL A 281 -12.34 2.93 20.76
C VAL A 281 -11.80 2.54 19.38
N ILE A 282 -10.60 1.97 19.33
CA ILE A 282 -9.97 1.50 18.10
C ILE A 282 -10.86 0.47 17.39
N ILE A 283 -11.28 -0.58 18.10
CA ILE A 283 -12.14 -1.64 17.55
C ILE A 283 -13.47 -1.08 17.05
N SER A 284 -14.04 -0.06 17.72
CA SER A 284 -15.29 0.56 17.30
C SER A 284 -15.14 1.33 15.99
N ILE A 285 -14.05 2.10 15.84
CA ILE A 285 -13.74 2.82 14.60
C ILE A 285 -13.52 1.81 13.46
N ASP A 286 -12.70 0.79 13.70
CA ASP A 286 -12.42 -0.25 12.71
C ASP A 286 -13.70 -1.02 12.32
N PHE A 287 -14.58 -1.31 13.27
CA PHE A 287 -15.84 -2.01 12.98
C PHE A 287 -16.74 -1.22 12.03
N ILE A 288 -16.83 0.11 12.21
CA ILE A 288 -17.61 0.99 11.35
C ILE A 288 -16.99 1.07 9.94
N LEU A 289 -15.66 1.20 9.86
CA LEU A 289 -14.95 1.40 8.60
C LEU A 289 -14.70 0.10 7.81
N LEU A 290 -14.75 -1.06 8.48
CA LEU A 290 -14.49 -2.36 7.87
C LEU A 290 -15.51 -2.71 6.77
N LEU A 291 -16.80 -2.39 6.96
CA LEU A 291 -17.83 -2.70 5.96
C LEU A 291 -17.71 -1.79 4.71
N PRO A 292 -17.72 -0.44 4.82
CA PRO A 292 -17.44 0.45 3.70
C PRO A 292 -16.14 0.11 2.99
N GLY A 293 -15.06 -0.08 3.75
CA GLY A 293 -13.76 -0.36 3.18
C GLY A 293 -13.64 -1.73 2.54
N GLY A 294 -14.34 -2.73 3.08
CA GLY A 294 -14.44 -4.04 2.48
C GLY A 294 -15.19 -4.03 1.14
N ILE A 295 -16.23 -3.21 1.00
CA ILE A 295 -17.00 -3.10 -0.26
C ILE A 295 -16.13 -2.48 -1.34
N VAL A 296 -15.45 -1.36 -1.05
CA VAL A 296 -14.53 -0.73 -2.01
C VAL A 296 -13.44 -1.71 -2.41
N LYS A 297 -12.76 -2.35 -1.45
CA LYS A 297 -11.74 -3.37 -1.74
C LYS A 297 -12.28 -4.52 -2.60
N ALA A 298 -13.48 -5.00 -2.31
CA ALA A 298 -14.08 -6.11 -3.04
C ALA A 298 -14.38 -5.78 -4.51
N ILE A 299 -14.66 -4.53 -4.83
CA ILE A 299 -15.03 -4.09 -6.18
C ILE A 299 -13.82 -3.55 -6.94
N THR A 300 -13.06 -2.63 -6.33
CA THR A 300 -11.97 -1.91 -7.00
C THR A 300 -10.60 -2.55 -6.77
N ASN A 301 -10.48 -3.45 -5.81
CA ASN A 301 -9.21 -3.96 -5.30
C ASN A 301 -8.35 -2.91 -4.55
N GLN A 302 -8.89 -1.73 -4.24
CA GLN A 302 -8.18 -0.69 -3.50
C GLN A 302 -8.34 -0.85 -1.98
N ASP A 303 -7.22 -0.84 -1.26
CA ASP A 303 -7.21 -0.79 0.19
C ASP A 303 -7.35 0.65 0.70
N ILE A 304 -8.07 0.84 1.81
CA ILE A 304 -8.12 2.12 2.51
C ILE A 304 -7.06 2.12 3.59
N ASP A 305 -6.24 3.16 3.56
CA ASP A 305 -5.27 3.42 4.60
C ASP A 305 -5.89 4.26 5.72
N LEU A 306 -5.77 3.77 6.95
CA LEU A 306 -6.23 4.46 8.16
C LEU A 306 -5.06 4.96 9.03
N ASP A 307 -3.82 4.77 8.56
CA ASP A 307 -2.64 4.99 9.37
C ASP A 307 -2.51 6.45 9.88
N LEU A 308 -2.71 7.44 9.00
CA LEU A 308 -2.65 8.85 9.41
C LEU A 308 -3.84 9.24 10.31
N LEU A 309 -5.04 8.71 10.04
CA LEU A 309 -6.21 8.95 10.89
C LEU A 309 -5.95 8.47 12.32
N MET A 310 -5.49 7.22 12.47
CA MET A 310 -5.24 6.63 13.78
C MET A 310 -4.11 7.35 14.50
N SER A 311 -3.07 7.78 13.78
CA SER A 311 -1.99 8.61 14.32
C SER A 311 -2.48 9.97 14.82
N PHE A 312 -3.39 10.60 14.08
CA PHE A 312 -3.95 11.90 14.43
C PHE A 312 -4.89 11.80 15.64
N LEU A 313 -5.83 10.84 15.61
CA LEU A 313 -6.74 10.59 16.73
C LEU A 313 -6.00 10.17 17.99
N GLY A 314 -5.01 9.27 17.85
CA GLY A 314 -4.15 8.86 18.95
C GLY A 314 -3.39 10.04 19.55
N GLY A 315 -2.86 10.95 18.72
CA GLY A 315 -2.15 12.15 19.18
C GLY A 315 -3.06 13.15 19.92
N LEU A 316 -4.32 13.29 19.49
CA LEU A 316 -5.30 14.14 20.16
C LEU A 316 -5.74 13.60 21.52
N VAL A 317 -5.91 12.28 21.60
CA VAL A 317 -6.44 11.59 22.78
C VAL A 317 -5.34 11.31 23.81
N LEU A 318 -4.15 10.91 23.37
CA LEU A 318 -3.00 10.53 24.20
C LEU A 318 -1.92 11.63 24.15
N LYS A 319 -2.30 12.83 24.58
CA LYS A 319 -1.46 14.02 24.49
C LYS A 319 -0.08 13.82 25.13
N GLY A 320 0.97 14.18 24.37
CA GLY A 320 2.34 14.26 24.85
C GLY A 320 3.06 12.93 25.08
N ASN A 321 2.43 11.78 24.78
CA ASN A 321 3.09 10.47 24.86
C ASN A 321 3.19 9.84 23.46
N ALA A 322 4.38 9.92 22.86
CA ALA A 322 4.61 9.39 21.52
C ALA A 322 4.47 7.86 21.46
N ILE A 323 4.89 7.14 22.51
CA ILE A 323 4.79 5.66 22.57
C ILE A 323 3.33 5.23 22.60
N ALA A 324 2.50 5.92 23.39
CA ALA A 324 1.06 5.64 23.46
C ALA A 324 0.37 5.94 22.12
N ASN A 325 0.72 7.06 21.48
CA ASN A 325 0.20 7.39 20.15
C ASN A 325 0.58 6.35 19.08
N MET A 326 1.86 5.95 19.02
CA MET A 326 2.32 4.93 18.09
C MET A 326 1.66 3.57 18.35
N THR A 327 1.39 3.24 19.62
CA THR A 327 0.64 2.04 19.99
C THR A 327 -0.80 2.11 19.47
N PHE A 328 -1.49 3.23 19.67
CA PHE A 328 -2.85 3.47 19.16
C PHE A 328 -2.90 3.33 17.63
N ARG A 329 -1.98 4.00 16.93
CA ARG A 329 -1.79 3.90 15.47
C ARG A 329 -1.61 2.45 15.02
N THR A 330 -0.67 1.74 15.64
CA THR A 330 -0.30 0.37 15.25
C THR A 330 -1.48 -0.59 15.37
N TYR A 331 -2.24 -0.50 16.47
CA TYR A 331 -3.43 -1.34 16.66
C TYR A 331 -4.52 -1.02 15.62
N GLY A 332 -4.90 0.24 15.44
CA GLY A 332 -5.97 0.60 14.50
C GLY A 332 -5.64 0.27 13.05
N TYR A 333 -4.45 0.63 12.59
CA TYR A 333 -4.01 0.30 11.23
C TYR A 333 -3.98 -1.22 10.97
N THR A 334 -3.41 -1.98 11.92
CA THR A 334 -3.19 -3.42 11.72
C THR A 334 -4.50 -4.21 11.76
N ILE A 335 -5.43 -3.87 12.67
CA ILE A 335 -6.71 -4.58 12.80
C ILE A 335 -7.48 -4.52 11.49
N GLN A 336 -7.61 -3.34 10.87
CA GLN A 336 -8.31 -3.17 9.60
C GLN A 336 -7.64 -3.99 8.47
N ARG A 337 -6.34 -3.82 8.25
CA ARG A 337 -5.61 -4.47 7.15
C ARG A 337 -5.64 -5.99 7.27
N ARG A 338 -5.50 -6.52 8.49
CA ARG A 338 -5.58 -7.97 8.76
C ARG A 338 -7.00 -8.50 8.60
N SER A 339 -8.02 -7.74 9.01
CA SER A 339 -9.43 -8.11 8.84
C SER A 339 -9.81 -8.21 7.35
N LEU A 340 -9.42 -7.23 6.53
CA LEU A 340 -9.67 -7.27 5.09
C LEU A 340 -8.92 -8.42 4.40
N THR A 341 -7.68 -8.67 4.80
CA THR A 341 -6.89 -9.81 4.29
C THR A 341 -7.54 -11.15 4.64
N PHE A 342 -8.02 -11.29 5.87
CA PHE A 342 -8.75 -12.48 6.33
C PHE A 342 -10.04 -12.71 5.52
N ILE A 343 -10.80 -11.64 5.23
CA ILE A 343 -12.00 -11.70 4.38
C ILE A 343 -11.65 -12.10 2.95
N SER A 344 -10.59 -11.54 2.37
CA SER A 344 -10.11 -11.93 1.03
C SER A 344 -9.71 -13.42 0.98
N CYS A 345 -9.08 -13.95 2.03
CA CYS A 345 -8.78 -15.38 2.15
C CYS A 345 -10.04 -16.24 2.28
N LEU A 346 -11.06 -15.79 3.01
CA LEU A 346 -12.34 -16.50 3.05
C LEU A 346 -13.03 -16.52 1.68
N LYS A 347 -12.94 -15.43 0.92
CA LYS A 347 -13.42 -15.36 -0.47
C LYS A 347 -12.65 -16.33 -1.38
N LEU A 348 -11.32 -16.44 -1.21
CA LEU A 348 -10.49 -17.43 -1.91
C LEU A 348 -11.02 -18.86 -1.66
N GLY A 349 -11.28 -19.21 -0.39
CA GLY A 349 -11.85 -20.50 -0.02
C GLY A 349 -13.23 -20.73 -0.65
N HIS A 350 -14.05 -19.69 -0.75
CA HIS A 350 -15.37 -19.75 -1.39
C HIS A 350 -15.29 -20.03 -2.91
N TYR A 351 -14.29 -19.49 -3.60
CA TYR A 351 -14.04 -19.75 -5.02
C TYR A 351 -13.41 -21.11 -5.29
N MET A 352 -12.49 -21.56 -4.43
CA MET A 352 -11.78 -22.83 -4.56
C MET A 352 -12.50 -24.02 -3.91
N LYS A 353 -13.67 -23.79 -3.30
CA LYS A 353 -14.47 -24.83 -2.62
C LYS A 353 -13.77 -25.50 -1.44
N ILE A 354 -12.95 -24.74 -0.72
CA ILE A 354 -12.26 -25.21 0.48
C ILE A 354 -13.21 -25.07 1.68
N PRO A 355 -13.40 -26.12 2.51
CA PRO A 355 -14.31 -26.06 3.65
C PRO A 355 -13.98 -24.91 4.61
N PRO A 356 -14.96 -24.09 5.04
CA PRO A 356 -14.71 -22.88 5.83
C PRO A 356 -14.01 -23.14 7.17
N ARG A 357 -14.25 -24.30 7.78
CA ARG A 357 -13.59 -24.71 9.04
C ARG A 357 -12.09 -24.92 8.87
N ALA A 358 -11.68 -25.59 7.80
CA ALA A 358 -10.26 -25.76 7.48
C ALA A 358 -9.59 -24.41 7.15
N MET A 359 -10.30 -23.54 6.42
CA MET A 359 -9.81 -22.18 6.17
C MET A 359 -9.61 -21.40 7.46
N PHE A 360 -10.57 -21.42 8.37
CA PHE A 360 -10.44 -20.74 9.67
C PHE A 360 -9.25 -21.27 10.47
N THR A 361 -9.12 -22.60 10.64
CA THR A 361 -8.01 -23.18 11.39
C THR A 361 -6.66 -22.85 10.77
N MET A 362 -6.54 -22.94 9.43
CA MET A 362 -5.30 -22.60 8.74
C MET A 362 -4.94 -21.12 8.88
N LEU A 363 -5.92 -20.22 8.79
CA LEU A 363 -5.67 -18.79 8.95
C LEU A 363 -5.25 -18.43 10.39
N VAL A 364 -5.89 -19.04 11.39
CA VAL A 364 -5.52 -18.86 12.80
C VAL A 364 -4.14 -19.43 13.07
N VAL A 365 -3.85 -20.65 12.62
CA VAL A 365 -2.53 -21.28 12.77
C VAL A 365 -1.45 -20.46 12.07
N ASN A 366 -1.68 -19.99 10.84
CA ASN A 366 -0.74 -19.14 10.12
C ASN A 366 -0.46 -17.83 10.88
N THR A 367 -1.49 -17.22 11.46
CA THR A 367 -1.34 -15.99 12.26
C THR A 367 -0.58 -16.26 13.56
N LEU A 368 -0.88 -17.38 14.24
CA LEU A 368 -0.19 -17.78 15.47
C LEU A 368 1.28 -18.14 15.22
N ILE A 369 1.57 -18.88 14.16
CA ILE A 369 2.94 -19.20 13.73
C ILE A 369 3.68 -17.92 13.40
N GLY A 370 3.06 -17.01 12.63
CA GLY A 370 3.65 -15.70 12.34
C GLY A 370 3.89 -14.84 13.60
N SER A 371 3.14 -15.07 14.68
CA SER A 371 3.22 -14.29 15.93
C SER A 371 4.12 -14.90 17.02
N THR A 372 4.42 -16.20 16.97
CA THR A 372 5.14 -16.91 18.04
C THR A 372 6.65 -16.96 17.81
N ARG A 373 7.39 -17.21 18.90
CA ARG A 373 8.87 -17.27 19.03
C ARG A 373 9.63 -18.25 18.11
N ALA A 374 8.99 -18.81 17.08
CA ALA A 374 9.73 -19.28 15.92
C ALA A 374 10.14 -18.14 14.99
N ARG A 375 10.00 -16.85 15.38
CA ARG A 375 10.58 -15.70 14.66
C ARG A 375 12.04 -15.96 14.27
N ASP A 376 12.88 -16.50 15.16
CA ASP A 376 14.28 -16.77 14.82
C ASP A 376 14.44 -17.97 13.89
N TRP A 377 13.63 -19.02 14.00
CA TRP A 377 13.64 -20.15 13.07
C TRP A 377 13.07 -19.77 11.69
N TRP A 378 11.98 -19.01 11.65
CA TRP A 378 11.32 -18.52 10.45
C TRP A 378 12.12 -17.39 9.79
N ILE A 379 12.76 -16.49 10.53
CA ILE A 379 13.78 -15.59 9.96
C ILE A 379 14.95 -16.46 9.48
N LYS A 380 15.48 -17.39 10.28
CA LYS A 380 16.59 -18.23 9.83
C LYS A 380 16.24 -18.98 8.54
N TYR A 381 15.11 -19.66 8.42
CA TYR A 381 14.81 -20.49 7.25
C TYR A 381 13.93 -19.84 6.20
N SER A 382 12.96 -18.99 6.53
CA SER A 382 12.18 -18.25 5.54
C SER A 382 12.92 -17.02 5.03
N TYR A 383 13.81 -16.40 5.81
CA TYR A 383 14.76 -15.43 5.24
C TYR A 383 15.85 -16.17 4.46
N ILE A 384 16.31 -17.37 4.85
CA ILE A 384 17.18 -18.18 3.96
C ILE A 384 16.44 -18.70 2.73
N PHE A 385 15.16 -19.04 2.79
CA PHE A 385 14.39 -19.53 1.65
C PHE A 385 13.99 -18.39 0.73
N SER A 386 13.51 -17.27 1.30
CA SER A 386 13.32 -16.02 0.57
C SER A 386 14.65 -15.54 0.02
N ALA A 387 15.73 -15.52 0.80
CA ALA A 387 17.07 -15.19 0.31
C ALA A 387 17.61 -16.26 -0.63
N ALA A 388 17.18 -17.52 -0.63
CA ALA A 388 17.59 -18.53 -1.61
C ALA A 388 16.77 -18.42 -2.90
N MET A 389 15.53 -17.94 -2.83
CA MET A 389 14.74 -17.56 -4.00
C MET A 389 15.26 -16.24 -4.59
N SER A 390 15.51 -15.23 -3.75
CA SER A 390 16.06 -13.92 -4.11
C SER A 390 17.55 -13.98 -4.46
N ALA A 391 18.37 -14.81 -3.81
CA ALA A 391 19.75 -15.10 -4.21
C ALA A 391 19.83 -16.23 -5.23
N GLY A 392 18.75 -16.97 -5.50
CA GLY A 392 18.62 -17.76 -6.72
C GLY A 392 18.45 -16.84 -7.92
N VAL A 393 17.59 -15.83 -7.80
CA VAL A 393 17.47 -14.71 -8.75
C VAL A 393 18.75 -13.86 -8.75
N GLY A 394 19.38 -13.64 -7.60
CA GLY A 394 20.63 -12.88 -7.43
C GLY A 394 21.87 -13.58 -7.94
N ALA A 395 22.01 -14.90 -7.74
CA ALA A 395 23.07 -15.72 -8.32
C ALA A 395 22.87 -15.88 -9.82
N ALA A 396 21.61 -15.96 -10.30
CA ALA A 396 21.33 -15.79 -11.71
C ALA A 396 21.83 -14.41 -12.18
N LEU A 397 21.50 -13.31 -11.50
CA LEU A 397 21.97 -11.94 -11.81
C LEU A 397 23.50 -11.80 -11.78
N ILE A 398 24.21 -12.49 -10.90
CA ILE A 398 25.68 -12.52 -10.81
C ILE A 398 26.28 -13.33 -11.97
N ILE A 399 25.75 -14.52 -12.26
CA ILE A 399 26.17 -15.31 -13.42
C ILE A 399 25.94 -14.54 -14.73
N ILE A 400 24.90 -13.70 -14.76
CA ILE A 400 24.60 -12.76 -15.84
C ILE A 400 25.57 -11.57 -15.87
N ALA A 401 25.96 -11.02 -14.71
CA ALA A 401 26.89 -9.89 -14.58
C ALA A 401 28.38 -10.25 -14.77
N PHE A 402 28.74 -11.54 -14.71
CA PHE A 402 30.11 -12.03 -14.94
C PHE A 402 30.35 -12.58 -16.37
N ILE A 403 29.35 -12.48 -17.25
CA ILE A 403 29.65 -12.20 -18.66
C ILE A 403 30.24 -10.78 -18.66
N PRO A 404 31.45 -10.53 -19.20
CA PRO A 404 32.23 -9.35 -18.86
C PRO A 404 31.42 -8.05 -19.00
N VAL A 405 31.03 -7.51 -17.84
CA VAL A 405 30.54 -6.16 -17.67
C VAL A 405 31.74 -5.23 -17.86
N PHE A 406 31.88 -4.74 -19.07
CA PHE A 406 32.57 -3.47 -19.28
C PHE A 406 31.64 -2.39 -18.72
N PRO A 407 32.08 -1.53 -17.79
CA PRO A 407 31.33 -0.31 -17.50
C PRO A 407 31.26 0.46 -18.81
N VAL A 408 30.09 0.44 -19.43
CA VAL A 408 29.82 1.27 -20.59
C VAL A 408 29.40 2.61 -20.00
N ASP A 409 30.29 3.59 -20.09
CA ASP A 409 29.92 4.98 -19.90
C ASP A 409 29.18 5.42 -21.15
N TRP A 410 27.86 5.55 -21.02
CA TRP A 410 27.00 6.06 -22.08
C TRP A 410 25.82 6.79 -21.47
N TRP A 411 25.07 7.50 -22.29
CA TRP A 411 24.07 8.50 -21.87
C TRP A 411 22.99 7.98 -20.90
N GLY A 412 22.77 6.66 -20.79
CA GLY A 412 21.80 6.06 -19.87
C GLY A 412 22.38 5.52 -18.55
N ASN A 413 23.70 5.57 -18.34
CA ASN A 413 24.42 4.92 -17.22
C ASN A 413 25.55 5.78 -16.61
N ALA A 414 25.69 7.05 -17.00
CA ALA A 414 26.76 7.91 -16.50
C ALA A 414 26.58 8.17 -14.99
N GLN A 415 27.47 7.61 -14.17
CA GLN A 415 27.45 7.68 -12.69
C GLN A 415 27.79 9.04 -12.09
N ASN A 416 28.01 10.06 -12.90
CA ASN A 416 28.36 11.40 -12.42
C ASN A 416 27.28 12.37 -12.93
N GLU A 417 26.57 13.00 -11.97
CA GLU A 417 25.68 14.17 -12.11
C GLU A 417 24.17 13.94 -12.36
N LEU A 418 23.72 12.71 -12.63
CA LEU A 418 22.29 12.44 -12.84
C LEU A 418 21.83 11.39 -11.85
N ASP A 419 21.00 11.79 -10.88
CA ASP A 419 20.11 10.84 -10.18
C ASP A 419 19.37 10.02 -11.24
N GLY A 420 19.03 8.76 -10.96
CA GLY A 420 18.63 7.74 -11.96
C GLY A 420 17.47 8.07 -12.92
N ASP A 421 16.90 9.28 -12.88
CA ASP A 421 15.90 9.87 -13.76
C ASP A 421 16.42 10.97 -14.71
N GLY A 422 17.68 11.38 -14.58
CA GLY A 422 18.25 12.48 -15.34
C GLY A 422 17.94 13.89 -14.80
N CYS A 423 17.48 14.02 -13.54
CA CYS A 423 16.98 15.26 -12.96
C CYS A 423 17.64 15.64 -11.63
N ARG A 424 18.78 16.33 -11.72
CA ARG A 424 19.53 16.80 -10.55
C ARG A 424 18.75 17.78 -9.64
N TYR A 425 17.81 18.56 -10.19
CA TYR A 425 17.08 19.61 -9.46
C TYR A 425 15.67 19.21 -9.04
N SER A 426 15.38 17.90 -8.99
CA SER A 426 14.06 17.40 -8.59
C SER A 426 13.77 17.61 -7.10
N THR A 427 14.80 17.56 -6.25
CA THR A 427 14.73 17.78 -4.79
C THR A 427 14.94 19.24 -4.36
N ALA A 428 15.29 20.13 -5.29
CA ALA A 428 15.59 21.52 -4.96
C ALA A 428 14.34 22.28 -4.46
N ASP A 429 14.51 23.15 -3.47
CA ASP A 429 13.51 24.12 -3.04
C ASP A 429 13.31 25.26 -4.08
N PHE A 430 12.51 26.27 -3.76
CA PHE A 430 12.29 27.41 -4.68
C PHE A 430 13.55 28.27 -4.89
N SER A 431 14.47 28.28 -3.93
CA SER A 431 15.75 29.00 -3.98
C SER A 431 16.81 28.29 -4.81
N GLY A 432 16.63 27.00 -5.08
CA GLY A 432 17.67 26.14 -5.62
C GLY A 432 18.61 25.59 -4.54
N THR A 433 18.11 25.35 -3.33
CA THR A 433 18.82 24.62 -2.27
C THR A 433 18.38 23.16 -2.34
N LEU A 434 19.35 22.25 -2.49
CA LEU A 434 19.10 20.81 -2.47
C LEU A 434 18.90 20.31 -1.03
N ASP A 435 18.31 19.11 -0.88
CA ASP A 435 18.04 18.48 0.42
C ASP A 435 19.30 18.29 1.30
N ASP A 436 20.49 18.25 0.70
CA ASP A 436 21.78 18.16 1.39
C ASP A 436 22.31 19.53 1.89
N GLY A 437 21.56 20.60 1.66
CA GLY A 437 21.92 21.97 2.02
C GLY A 437 22.88 22.64 1.04
N THR A 438 23.21 22.01 -0.09
CA THR A 438 24.03 22.65 -1.13
C THR A 438 23.21 23.66 -1.92
N PHE A 439 23.77 24.85 -2.10
CA PHE A 439 23.17 25.90 -2.95
C PHE A 439 23.64 25.73 -4.39
N LEU A 440 22.70 25.83 -5.33
CA LEU A 440 23.03 25.93 -6.75
C LEU A 440 23.68 27.28 -7.04
N GLU A 441 24.90 27.26 -7.59
CA GLU A 441 25.58 28.47 -8.05
C GLU A 441 24.77 29.14 -9.18
N ASP A 442 24.81 30.48 -9.28
CA ASP A 442 24.01 31.24 -10.26
C ASP A 442 24.36 30.91 -11.73
N SER A 443 25.43 30.16 -12.01
CA SER A 443 25.74 29.59 -13.34
C SER A 443 24.91 28.36 -13.71
N ASP A 444 24.13 27.83 -12.77
CA ASP A 444 23.26 26.66 -12.92
C ASP A 444 21.76 26.98 -12.87
N LYS A 445 21.38 28.25 -12.62
CA LYS A 445 20.02 28.78 -12.77
C LYS A 445 19.79 29.29 -14.19
#